data_AF-A0AA39CPV7-F1
#
_entry.id   AF-A0AA39CPV7-F1
#
_cell.length_a   1.000
_cell.length_b   1.000
_cell.length_c   1.000
_cell.angle_alpha   90.00
_cell.angle_beta   90.00
_cell.angle_gamma   90.00
#
_symmetry.space_group_name_H-M   'P 1'
#
loop_
_entity.id
_entity.type
_entity.pdbx_description
1 polymer ?
#
loop_
_entity_poly.entity_id
_entity_poly.type
_entity_poly.pdbx_seq_one_letter_code
_entity_poly.pdbx_strand_id
1 'polypeptide(L)'
;MFGFDDARQSHQEVYGNGGYDNQAKFSHELIAGGAAFEGMKLFEDRQRKEGKPVSHSFAKELLAGFVGGEVDKLAETKGMNEYDAYEAKKRAREHAENMYDQHYGGMDQYNPDQRDAPNFNY
;
A
#
# COMPACT_ATOMS: atom_id res chain seq x y z
N MET A 1 5.51 -15.64 -0.78
CA MET A 1 4.23 -14.91 -0.62
C MET A 1 4.63 -13.47 -0.33
N PHE A 2 4.11 -12.50 -1.08
CA PHE A 2 4.50 -11.09 -0.89
C PHE A 2 4.02 -10.60 0.48
N GLY A 3 4.96 -10.15 1.30
CA GLY A 3 4.73 -9.78 2.68
C GLY A 3 4.96 -8.29 2.95
N PHE A 4 4.72 -7.90 4.20
CA PHE A 4 4.88 -6.52 4.65
C PHE A 4 6.34 -6.02 4.53
N ASP A 5 7.32 -6.91 4.70
CA ASP A 5 8.74 -6.61 4.53
C ASP A 5 9.10 -6.32 3.07
N ASP A 6 8.58 -7.11 2.13
CA ASP A 6 8.76 -6.90 0.69
C ASP A 6 8.14 -5.56 0.24
N ALA A 7 6.95 -5.25 0.76
CA ALA A 7 6.24 -4.00 0.50
C ALA A 7 7.01 -2.78 1.02
N ARG A 8 7.61 -2.90 2.22
CA ARG A 8 8.46 -1.87 2.83
C ARG A 8 9.73 -1.63 2.03
N GLN A 9 10.40 -2.69 1.59
CA GLN A 9 11.58 -2.56 0.72
C GLN A 9 11.19 -1.86 -0.59
N SER A 10 10.08 -2.28 -1.21
CA SER A 10 9.56 -1.65 -2.42
C SER A 10 9.27 -0.17 -2.23
N HIS A 11 8.66 0.19 -1.10
CA HIS A 11 8.44 1.58 -0.72
C HIS A 11 9.75 2.37 -0.59
N GLN A 12 10.75 1.82 0.11
CA GLN A 12 12.06 2.48 0.23
C GLN A 12 12.74 2.71 -1.12
N GLU A 13 12.62 1.78 -2.06
CA GLU A 13 13.20 1.91 -3.40
C GLU A 13 12.45 2.94 -4.27
N VAL A 14 11.12 2.99 -4.19
CA VAL A 14 10.28 3.90 -4.98
C VAL A 14 10.37 5.35 -4.46
N TYR A 15 10.46 5.52 -3.15
CA TYR A 15 10.42 6.83 -2.47
C TYR A 15 11.78 7.32 -1.97
N GLY A 16 12.78 6.44 -1.87
CA GLY A 16 14.11 6.79 -1.40
C GLY A 16 14.86 7.72 -2.36
N ASN A 17 15.74 8.55 -1.79
CA ASN A 17 16.63 9.46 -2.54
C ASN A 17 17.81 8.76 -3.24
N GLY A 18 17.92 7.43 -3.11
CA GLY A 18 19.09 6.65 -3.50
C GLY A 18 18.99 6.08 -4.92
N GLY A 19 19.57 6.79 -5.89
CA GLY A 19 20.41 6.13 -6.90
C GLY A 19 19.77 5.49 -8.13
N TYR A 20 18.52 5.76 -8.46
CA TYR A 20 18.10 5.62 -9.86
C TYR A 20 18.28 6.96 -10.55
N ASP A 21 19.49 7.20 -11.08
CA ASP A 21 19.79 8.31 -11.98
C ASP A 21 18.80 8.29 -13.16
N ASN A 22 17.68 9.01 -13.01
CA ASN A 22 16.79 9.59 -14.02
C ASN A 22 16.48 8.82 -15.33
N GLN A 23 16.70 7.50 -15.42
CA GLN A 23 16.53 6.73 -16.68
C GLN A 23 16.06 5.28 -16.49
N ALA A 24 16.14 4.68 -15.31
CA ALA A 24 15.60 3.33 -15.07
C ALA A 24 14.12 3.41 -14.70
N LYS A 25 13.23 2.94 -15.60
CA LYS A 25 11.80 2.79 -15.30
C LYS A 25 11.63 1.80 -14.14
N PHE A 26 10.90 2.20 -13.11
CA PHE A 26 10.49 1.27 -12.06
C PHE A 26 9.54 0.22 -12.65
N SER A 27 9.67 -1.04 -12.22
CA SER A 27 8.73 -2.09 -12.64
C SER A 27 7.35 -1.88 -12.01
N HIS A 28 6.30 -2.38 -12.65
CA HIS A 28 4.94 -2.32 -12.09
C HIS A 28 4.83 -3.07 -10.76
N GLU A 29 5.57 -4.16 -10.56
CA GLU A 29 5.64 -4.89 -9.28
C GLU A 29 6.28 -4.04 -8.17
N LEU A 30 7.36 -3.30 -8.48
CA LEU A 30 8.03 -2.43 -7.50
C LEU A 30 7.14 -1.25 -7.08
N ILE A 31 6.48 -0.62 -8.05
CA ILE A 31 5.49 0.43 -7.79
C ILE A 31 4.28 -0.14 -7.05
N ALA A 32 3.82 -1.33 -7.40
CA ALA A 32 2.72 -1.99 -6.73
C ALA A 32 3.03 -2.25 -5.25
N GLY A 33 4.22 -2.76 -4.95
CA GLY A 33 4.69 -2.98 -3.59
C GLY A 33 4.77 -1.68 -2.78
N GLY A 34 5.37 -0.64 -3.36
CA GLY A 34 5.49 0.67 -2.71
C GLY A 34 4.14 1.35 -2.46
N ALA A 35 3.23 1.30 -3.44
CA ALA A 35 1.88 1.84 -3.29
C ALA A 35 1.03 1.05 -2.29
N ALA A 36 1.16 -0.29 -2.26
CA ALA A 36 0.47 -1.12 -1.28
C ALA A 36 0.89 -0.78 0.15
N PHE A 37 2.19 -0.57 0.37
CA PHE A 37 2.74 -0.22 1.67
C PHE A 37 2.28 1.17 2.12
N GLU A 38 2.42 2.19 1.26
CA GLU A 38 1.98 3.56 1.60
C GLU A 38 0.45 3.62 1.75
N GLY A 39 -0.31 2.89 0.93
CA GLY A 39 -1.76 2.77 1.08
C GLY A 39 -2.18 2.17 2.42
N MET A 40 -1.50 1.12 2.88
CA MET A 40 -1.70 0.55 4.22
C MET A 40 -1.39 1.57 5.33
N LYS A 41 -0.30 2.34 5.18
CA LYS A 41 0.06 3.37 6.15
C LYS A 41 -0.98 4.48 6.22
N LEU A 42 -1.43 5.01 5.08
CA LEU A 42 -2.45 6.05 5.00
C LEU A 42 -3.79 5.58 5.60
N PHE A 43 -4.15 4.32 5.37
CA PHE A 43 -5.29 3.69 6.03
C PHE A 43 -5.14 3.68 7.56
N GLU A 44 -4.02 3.18 8.08
CA GLU A 44 -3.74 3.11 9.51
C GLU A 44 -3.75 4.48 10.17
N ASP A 45 -3.02 5.44 9.60
CA ASP A 45 -2.93 6.81 10.10
C ASP A 45 -4.31 7.47 10.17
N ARG A 46 -5.12 7.32 9.11
CA ARG A 46 -6.48 7.87 9.08
C ARG A 46 -7.38 7.20 10.11
N GLN A 47 -7.41 5.88 10.16
CA GLN A 47 -8.33 5.16 11.03
C GLN A 47 -7.97 5.31 12.51
N ARG A 48 -6.67 5.37 12.85
CA ARG A 48 -6.23 5.65 14.23
C ARG A 48 -6.50 7.09 14.64
N LYS A 49 -6.37 8.04 13.71
CA LYS A 49 -6.76 9.44 13.95
C LYS A 49 -8.26 9.58 14.17
N GLU A 50 -9.09 8.85 13.44
CA GLU A 50 -10.55 8.85 13.63
C GLU A 50 -10.97 8.09 14.91
N GLY A 51 -10.23 7.04 15.29
CA GLY A 51 -10.45 6.29 16.53
C GLY A 51 -11.72 5.43 16.52
N LYS A 52 -12.33 5.20 15.35
CA LYS A 52 -13.57 4.42 15.23
C LYS A 52 -13.33 3.07 14.58
N PRO A 53 -13.94 2.01 15.11
CA PRO A 53 -13.97 0.73 14.42
C PRO A 53 -14.79 0.82 13.13
N VAL A 54 -14.38 0.03 12.14
CA VAL A 54 -15.09 -0.08 10.86
C VAL A 54 -15.18 -1.54 10.43
N SER A 55 -16.19 -1.89 9.63
CA SER A 55 -16.31 -3.25 9.11
C SER A 55 -15.09 -3.63 8.28
N HIS A 56 -14.78 -4.93 8.25
CA HIS A 56 -13.68 -5.46 7.45
C HIS A 56 -13.84 -5.15 5.94
N SER A 57 -15.08 -5.17 5.44
CA SER A 57 -15.38 -4.80 4.05
C SER A 57 -15.08 -3.32 3.77
N PHE A 58 -15.50 -2.43 4.66
CA PHE A 58 -15.28 -1.00 4.50
C PHE A 58 -13.78 -0.65 4.63
N ALA A 59 -13.07 -1.31 5.53
CA ALA A 59 -11.62 -1.16 5.67
C ALA A 59 -10.89 -1.47 4.36
N LYS A 60 -11.21 -2.61 3.72
CA LYS A 60 -10.64 -2.99 2.43
C LYS A 60 -10.99 -2.03 1.30
N GLU A 61 -12.22 -1.52 1.27
CA GLU A 61 -12.63 -0.54 0.27
C GLU A 61 -11.86 0.78 0.42
N LEU A 62 -11.74 1.27 1.65
CA LEU A 62 -10.97 2.49 1.95
C LEU A 62 -9.48 2.31 1.61
N LEU A 63 -8.90 1.17 1.99
CA LEU A 63 -7.53 0.79 1.65
C LEU A 63 -7.32 0.76 0.13
N ALA A 64 -8.23 0.12 -0.63
CA ALA A 64 -8.16 0.07 -2.09
C ALA A 64 -8.21 1.48 -2.71
N GLY A 65 -8.97 2.40 -2.12
CA GLY A 65 -8.99 3.82 -2.51
C GLY A 65 -7.63 4.50 -2.34
N PHE A 66 -6.99 4.33 -1.18
CA PHE A 66 -5.65 4.88 -0.94
C PHE A 66 -4.60 4.30 -1.89
N VAL A 67 -4.60 2.98 -2.04
CA VAL A 67 -3.67 2.29 -2.93
C VAL A 67 -3.85 2.73 -4.38
N GLY A 68 -5.09 2.84 -4.85
CA GLY A 68 -5.40 3.29 -6.20
C GLY A 68 -4.87 4.69 -6.49
N GLY A 69 -5.10 5.63 -5.57
CA GLY A 69 -4.60 7.00 -5.69
C GLY A 69 -3.08 7.09 -5.63
N GLU A 70 -2.42 6.26 -4.81
CA GLU A 70 -0.96 6.25 -4.73
C GLU A 70 -0.32 5.67 -5.99
N VAL A 71 -0.91 4.62 -6.59
CA VAL A 71 -0.45 4.13 -7.90
C VAL A 71 -0.61 5.20 -8.97
N ASP A 72 -1.71 5.95 -9.00
CA ASP A 72 -1.90 7.03 -9.98
C ASP A 72 -0.82 8.10 -9.85
N LYS A 73 -0.53 8.55 -8.61
CA LYS A 73 0.56 9.49 -8.33
C LYS A 73 1.93 8.95 -8.74
N LEU A 74 2.20 7.67 -8.47
CA LEU A 74 3.46 7.04 -8.85
C LEU A 74 3.57 6.84 -10.37
N ALA A 75 2.48 6.50 -11.06
CA ALA A 75 2.45 6.38 -12.51
C ALA A 75 2.78 7.73 -13.18
N GLU A 76 2.20 8.83 -12.70
CA GLU A 76 2.46 10.18 -13.18
C GLU A 76 3.92 10.61 -12.93
N THR A 77 4.44 10.37 -11.72
CA THR A 77 5.77 10.86 -11.32
C THR A 77 6.92 9.96 -11.81
N LYS A 78 6.66 8.68 -12.07
CA LYS A 78 7.68 7.69 -12.49
C LYS A 78 7.56 7.31 -13.97
N GLY A 79 6.65 7.91 -14.73
CA GLY A 79 6.57 7.78 -16.18
C GLY A 79 6.10 6.40 -16.67
N MET A 80 5.09 5.84 -16.00
CA MET A 80 4.47 4.58 -16.41
C MET A 80 3.53 4.80 -17.60
N ASN A 81 3.42 3.80 -18.48
CA ASN A 81 2.34 3.79 -19.48
C ASN A 81 1.04 3.28 -18.85
N GLU A 82 -0.09 3.44 -19.55
CA GLU A 82 -1.42 3.05 -19.04
C GLU A 82 -1.53 1.57 -18.69
N TYR A 83 -0.87 0.69 -19.47
CA TYR A 83 -0.88 -0.75 -19.22
C TYR A 83 -0.11 -1.12 -17.95
N ASP A 84 1.09 -0.56 -17.77
CA ASP A 84 1.91 -0.76 -16.58
C ASP A 84 1.21 -0.19 -15.33
N ALA A 85 0.56 0.96 -15.45
CA ALA A 85 -0.21 1.56 -14.36
C ALA A 85 -1.42 0.70 -13.96
N TYR A 86 -2.12 0.12 -14.95
CA TYR A 86 -3.24 -0.79 -14.71
C TYR A 86 -2.80 -2.06 -13.97
N GLU A 87 -1.73 -2.71 -14.43
CA GLU A 87 -1.18 -3.91 -13.77
C GLU A 87 -0.64 -3.55 -12.37
N ALA A 88 0.06 -2.42 -12.23
CA ALA A 88 0.53 -1.94 -10.92
C ALA A 88 -0.64 -1.73 -9.95
N LYS A 89 -1.74 -1.12 -10.40
CA LYS A 89 -2.94 -0.87 -9.57
C LYS A 89 -3.58 -2.17 -9.10
N LYS A 90 -3.70 -3.15 -9.99
CA LYS A 90 -4.24 -4.47 -9.66
C LYS A 90 -3.36 -5.17 -8.63
N ARG A 91 -2.05 -5.23 -8.87
CA ARG A 91 -1.07 -5.86 -7.96
C ARG A 91 -0.99 -5.17 -6.61
N ALA A 92 -0.98 -3.85 -6.60
CA ALA A 92 -0.91 -3.06 -5.37
C ALA A 92 -2.12 -3.36 -4.47
N ARG A 93 -3.31 -3.44 -5.08
CA ARG A 93 -4.54 -3.80 -4.36
C ARG A 93 -4.46 -5.22 -3.81
N GLU A 94 -4.03 -6.19 -4.61
CA GLU A 94 -3.83 -7.57 -4.16
C GLU A 94 -2.85 -7.65 -2.98
N HIS A 95 -1.73 -6.93 -3.04
CA HIS A 95 -0.75 -6.88 -1.96
C HIS A 95 -1.30 -6.24 -0.69
N ALA A 96 -1.99 -5.10 -0.82
CA ALA A 96 -2.58 -4.40 0.30
C ALA A 96 -3.67 -5.23 0.99
N GLU A 97 -4.58 -5.84 0.24
CA GLU A 97 -5.61 -6.73 0.79
C GLU A 97 -4.98 -7.94 1.49
N ASN A 98 -3.93 -8.55 0.91
CA ASN A 98 -3.23 -9.66 1.54
C ASN A 98 -2.50 -9.25 2.83
N MET A 99 -1.85 -8.07 2.86
CA MET A 99 -1.22 -7.55 4.07
C MET A 99 -2.26 -7.24 5.14
N TYR A 100 -3.37 -6.64 4.74
CA TYR A 100 -4.49 -6.38 5.62
C TYR A 100 -5.04 -7.68 6.21
N ASP A 101 -5.28 -8.72 5.40
CA ASP A 101 -5.81 -10.00 5.89
C ASP A 101 -4.81 -10.74 6.79
N GLN A 102 -3.52 -10.70 6.46
CA GLN A 102 -2.47 -11.28 7.31
C GLN A 102 -2.45 -10.60 8.70
N HIS A 103 -2.68 -9.28 8.74
CA HIS A 103 -2.65 -8.50 9.98
C HIS A 103 -4.00 -8.33 10.65
N TYR A 104 -5.15 -8.56 10.00
CA TYR A 104 -6.46 -8.29 10.59
C TYR A 104 -7.52 -9.36 10.30
N GLY A 105 -7.25 -10.34 9.43
CA GLY A 105 -8.26 -11.28 8.90
C GLY A 105 -8.92 -12.21 9.94
N GLY A 106 -8.41 -12.26 11.17
CA GLY A 106 -9.06 -12.97 12.28
C GLY A 106 -10.09 -12.14 13.05
N MET A 107 -10.40 -10.92 12.60
CA MET A 107 -11.26 -9.97 13.30
C MET A 107 -12.50 -9.65 12.47
N ASP A 108 -13.66 -9.53 13.13
CA ASP A 108 -14.93 -9.17 12.47
C ASP A 108 -14.92 -7.72 11.93
N GLN A 109 -14.12 -6.87 12.56
CA GLN A 109 -14.00 -5.44 12.26
C GLN A 109 -12.56 -4.97 12.46
N TYR A 110 -12.15 -3.94 11.73
CA TYR A 110 -10.98 -3.17 12.10
C TYR A 110 -11.29 -2.38 13.37
N ASN A 111 -10.43 -2.46 14.38
CA ASN A 111 -10.51 -1.64 15.58
C ASN A 111 -9.09 -1.16 15.97
N PRO A 112 -8.83 0.16 15.98
CA PRO A 112 -7.49 0.69 16.27
C PRO A 112 -7.01 0.39 17.70
N ASP A 113 -7.91 0.08 18.63
CA ASP A 113 -7.60 -0.20 20.04
C ASP A 113 -7.39 -1.70 20.33
N GLN A 114 -7.75 -2.59 19.39
CA GLN A 114 -7.66 -4.05 19.61
C GLN A 114 -6.37 -4.67 19.07
N ARG A 115 -5.66 -3.97 18.18
CA ARG A 115 -4.41 -4.45 17.60
C ARG A 115 -3.45 -3.29 17.35
N ASP A 116 -2.17 -3.56 17.52
CA ASP A 116 -1.12 -2.62 17.16
C ASP A 116 -1.05 -2.43 15.64
N ALA A 117 -0.59 -1.25 15.22
CA ALA A 117 -0.35 -0.95 13.82
C ALA A 117 0.77 -1.87 13.28
N PRO A 118 0.77 -2.20 11.98
CA PRO A 118 1.96 -2.71 11.32
C PRO A 118 3.16 -1.77 11.51
N ASN A 119 4.38 -2.31 11.42
CA ASN A 119 5.60 -1.53 11.64
C ASN A 119 5.99 -0.69 10.40
N PHE A 120 5.42 0.51 10.25
CA PHE A 120 5.74 1.42 9.14
C PHE A 120 7.06 2.19 9.27
N ASN A 121 8.01 1.75 10.10
CA ASN A 121 9.29 2.45 10.18
C ASN A 121 10.15 2.12 8.94
N TYR A 122 10.58 3.17 8.24
CA TYR A 122 11.44 3.15 7.06
C TYR A 122 12.37 4.36 7.01
#